data_AF-A0A2N2S4S2-F1
#
_entry.id   AF-A0A2N2S4S2-F1
#
_cell.length_a   1.000
_cell.length_b   1.000
_cell.length_c   1.000
_cell.angle_alpha   90.00
_cell.angle_beta   90.00
_cell.angle_gamma   90.00
#
_symmetry.space_group_name_H-M   'P 1'
#
loop_
_entity.id
_entity.type
_entity.pdbx_description
1 polymer ?
#
loop_
_entity_poly.entity_id
_entity_poly.type
_entity_poly.pdbx_seq_one_letter_code
_entity_poly.pdbx_strand_id
1 'polypeptide(L)'
;ADALAACDVTLIASGTATLEAALLKKPMVITYRMPKLSWQLLRRMQLQPYVGLPNILAERFVVPELLQDDATPEKLAEAALKFIHDTSYTADIKSEFTKMHHSLRQDTAEKAATVILSYLK
;
A
#
# COMPACT_ATOMS: atom_id res chain seq x y z
N ALA A 1 14.52 -3.12 -3.15
CA ALA A 1 13.86 -4.15 -2.32
C ALA A 1 14.61 -4.38 -1.01
N ASP A 2 15.94 -4.49 -1.01
CA ASP A 2 16.74 -4.87 0.16
C ASP A 2 16.55 -3.96 1.39
N ALA A 3 16.49 -2.64 1.18
CA ALA A 3 16.20 -1.70 2.26
C ALA A 3 14.82 -1.94 2.90
N LEU A 4 13.77 -2.13 2.08
CA LEU A 4 12.44 -2.47 2.57
C LEU A 4 12.44 -3.81 3.30
N ALA A 5 13.16 -4.80 2.78
CA ALA A 5 13.28 -6.12 3.38
C ALA A 5 14.00 -6.11 4.74
N ALA A 6 14.91 -5.16 4.97
CA ALA A 6 15.65 -5.02 6.21
C ALA A 6 14.90 -4.23 7.29
N CYS A 7 13.96 -3.35 6.93
CA CYS A 7 13.21 -2.54 7.88
C CYS A 7 12.11 -3.32 8.62
N ASP A 8 11.83 -2.91 9.86
CA ASP A 8 10.69 -3.39 10.65
C ASP A 8 9.38 -2.68 10.28
N VAL A 9 9.46 -1.38 10.00
CA VAL A 9 8.35 -0.50 9.61
C VAL A 9 8.83 0.46 8.53
N THR A 10 7.94 0.83 7.60
CA THR A 10 8.28 1.70 6.47
C THR A 10 7.32 2.89 6.38
N LEU A 11 7.87 4.08 6.13
CA LEU A 11 7.07 5.26 5.75
C LEU A 11 7.20 5.42 4.24
N ILE A 12 6.09 5.35 3.50
CA ILE A 12 6.14 5.28 2.04
C ILE A 12 5.27 6.37 1.42
N ALA A 13 5.89 7.16 0.55
CA ALA A 13 5.17 8.04 -0.37
C ALA A 13 4.49 7.18 -1.44
N SER A 14 3.17 7.30 -1.56
CA SER A 14 2.27 6.51 -2.42
C SER A 14 2.87 6.05 -3.76
N GLY A 15 2.42 4.88 -4.25
CA GLY A 15 2.75 4.36 -5.57
C GLY A 15 3.04 2.86 -5.56
N THR A 16 3.78 2.39 -6.56
CA THR A 16 4.17 0.97 -6.71
C THR A 16 4.98 0.44 -5.51
N ALA A 17 5.74 1.31 -4.83
CA ALA A 17 6.47 0.97 -3.60
C ALA A 17 5.56 0.46 -2.47
N THR A 18 4.30 0.91 -2.40
CA THR A 18 3.33 0.42 -1.41
C THR A 18 2.96 -1.04 -1.66
N LEU A 19 2.84 -1.45 -2.93
CA LEU A 19 2.60 -2.84 -3.27
C LEU A 19 3.85 -3.69 -3.03
N GLU A 20 5.04 -3.21 -3.39
CA GLU A 20 6.30 -3.93 -3.11
C GLU A 20 6.48 -4.21 -1.62
N ALA A 21 6.26 -3.21 -0.76
CA ALA A 21 6.35 -3.38 0.68
C ALA A 21 5.30 -4.38 1.22
N ALA A 22 4.08 -4.37 0.67
CA ALA A 22 3.05 -5.35 1.01
C ALA A 22 3.44 -6.76 0.56
N LEU A 23 4.03 -6.91 -0.64
CA LEU A 23 4.56 -8.19 -1.12
C LEU A 23 5.75 -8.70 -0.29
N LEU A 24 6.49 -7.81 0.38
CA LEU A 24 7.55 -8.15 1.33
C LEU A 24 7.04 -8.35 2.78
N LYS A 25 5.74 -8.19 3.02
CA LYS A 25 5.07 -8.35 4.34
C LYS A 25 5.63 -7.34 5.34
N LYS A 26 5.93 -6.14 4.84
CA LYS A 26 6.51 -5.06 5.62
C LYS A 26 5.39 -4.13 6.07
N PRO A 27 5.18 -3.99 7.39
CA PRO A 27 4.32 -2.96 7.94
C PRO A 27 4.68 -1.59 7.36
N MET A 28 3.67 -0.80 7.04
CA MET A 28 3.88 0.51 6.44
C MET A 28 2.85 1.54 6.90
N VAL A 29 3.26 2.80 6.88
CA VAL A 29 2.38 3.96 6.92
C VAL A 29 2.51 4.67 5.59
N ILE A 30 1.37 4.91 4.95
CA ILE A 30 1.33 5.63 3.67
C ILE A 30 1.17 7.10 3.97
N THR A 31 2.06 7.92 3.41
CA THR A 31 2.03 9.36 3.66
C THR A 31 2.32 10.15 2.41
N TYR A 32 1.64 11.28 2.24
CA TYR A 32 1.92 12.17 1.12
C TYR A 32 1.52 13.60 1.42
N ARG A 33 2.36 14.55 1.03
CA ARG A 33 2.08 15.99 1.13
C ARG A 33 2.30 16.64 -0.23
N MET A 34 1.20 17.11 -0.84
CA MET A 34 1.23 17.79 -2.14
C MET A 34 1.11 19.31 -1.97
N PRO A 35 1.54 20.09 -2.98
CA PRO A 35 1.09 21.46 -3.10
C PRO A 35 -0.45 21.54 -3.08
N LYS A 36 -1.00 22.53 -2.37
CA LYS A 36 -2.45 22.68 -2.13
C LYS A 36 -3.27 22.69 -3.43
N LEU A 37 -2.74 23.31 -4.49
CA LEU A 37 -3.41 23.40 -5.79
C LEU A 37 -3.59 22.00 -6.43
N SER A 38 -2.53 21.19 -6.42
CA SER A 38 -2.57 19.81 -6.92
C SER A 38 -3.55 18.95 -6.13
N TRP A 39 -3.57 19.10 -4.80
CA TRP A 39 -4.52 18.38 -3.94
C TRP A 39 -5.98 18.75 -4.22
N GLN A 40 -6.27 20.03 -4.43
CA GLN A 40 -7.62 20.49 -4.74
C GLN A 40 -8.13 19.96 -6.08
N LEU A 41 -7.25 19.83 -7.08
CA LEU A 41 -7.60 19.20 -8.36
C LEU A 41 -7.90 17.71 -8.17
N LEU A 42 -7.02 16.97 -7.48
CA LEU A 42 -7.20 15.54 -7.23
C LEU A 42 -8.48 15.24 -6.47
N ARG A 43 -8.80 16.05 -5.45
CA ARG A 43 -10.02 15.91 -4.63
C ARG A 43 -11.30 16.10 -5.44
N ARG A 44 -11.26 16.91 -6.51
CA ARG A 44 -12.42 17.11 -7.40
C ARG A 44 -12.66 15.93 -8.33
N MET A 45 -11.70 15.03 -8.50
CA MET A 45 -11.81 13.88 -9.40
C MET A 45 -12.58 12.70 -8.79
N GLN A 46 -13.18 12.85 -7.59
CA GLN A 46 -13.95 11.80 -6.90
C GLN A 46 -13.26 10.43 -6.90
N LEU A 47 -11.94 10.44 -6.73
CA LEU A 47 -11.15 9.22 -6.66
C LEU A 47 -11.58 8.39 -5.44
N GLN A 48 -11.32 7.08 -5.51
CA GLN A 48 -11.55 6.16 -4.40
C GLN A 48 -10.97 6.71 -3.08
N PRO A 49 -11.55 6.36 -1.91
CA PRO A 49 -11.10 6.88 -0.62
C PRO A 49 -9.68 6.42 -0.24
N TYR A 50 -9.12 5.49 -1.01
CA TYR A 50 -7.82 4.87 -0.79
C TYR A 50 -6.82 5.37 -1.84
N VAL A 51 -5.61 5.69 -1.40
CA VAL A 51 -4.50 6.08 -2.29
C VAL A 51 -3.47 4.96 -2.39
N GLY A 52 -3.30 4.17 -1.33
CA GLY A 52 -2.38 3.04 -1.29
C GLY A 52 -2.92 1.79 -1.97
N LEU A 53 -2.10 1.13 -2.78
CA LEU A 53 -2.47 -0.14 -3.43
C LEU A 53 -2.94 -1.21 -2.44
N PRO A 54 -2.33 -1.38 -1.24
CA PRO A 54 -2.82 -2.39 -0.29
C PRO A 54 -4.25 -2.11 0.19
N ASN A 55 -4.62 -0.85 0.40
CA ASN A 55 -5.96 -0.49 0.87
C ASN A 55 -6.98 -0.55 -0.28
N ILE A 56 -6.58 -0.17 -1.49
CA ILE A 56 -7.40 -0.34 -2.71
C ILE A 56 -7.74 -1.82 -2.92
N LEU A 57 -6.74 -2.70 -2.88
CA LEU A 57 -6.92 -4.14 -3.09
C LEU A 57 -7.75 -4.81 -1.99
N ALA A 58 -7.70 -4.27 -0.77
CA ALA A 58 -8.46 -4.78 0.36
C ALA A 58 -9.83 -4.11 0.53
N GLU A 59 -10.11 -3.07 -0.25
CA GLU A 59 -11.30 -2.21 -0.16
C GLU A 59 -11.59 -1.66 1.25
N ARG A 60 -10.54 -1.54 2.07
CA ARG A 60 -10.58 -1.04 3.45
C ARG A 60 -9.22 -0.48 3.85
N PHE A 61 -9.20 0.32 4.91
CA PHE A 61 -7.94 0.77 5.52
C PHE A 61 -7.28 -0.37 6.29
N VAL A 62 -6.44 -1.15 5.61
CA VAL A 62 -5.55 -2.15 6.20
C VAL A 62 -4.39 -1.45 6.87
N VAL A 63 -3.77 -0.48 6.19
CA VAL A 63 -2.68 0.34 6.72
C VAL A 63 -3.09 1.80 6.86
N PRO A 64 -2.53 2.53 7.83
CA PRO A 64 -2.80 3.94 8.01
C PRO A 64 -2.35 4.75 6.77
N GLU A 65 -3.26 5.57 6.24
CA GLU A 65 -2.97 6.58 5.22
C GLU A 65 -3.10 7.97 5.83
N LEU A 66 -1.97 8.66 6.00
CA LEU A 66 -1.91 9.99 6.57
C LEU A 66 -1.56 10.98 5.46
N LEU A 67 -2.58 11.65 4.91
CA LEU A 67 -2.44 12.51 3.73
C LEU A 67 -2.61 13.99 4.09
N GLN A 68 -1.86 14.86 3.41
CA GLN A 68 -1.95 16.32 3.53
C GLN A 68 -1.89 16.84 4.97
N ASP A 69 -3.03 17.26 5.53
CA ASP A 69 -3.13 17.84 6.87
C ASP A 69 -2.95 16.78 7.97
N ASP A 70 -3.19 15.51 7.66
CA ASP A 70 -2.92 14.39 8.57
C ASP A 70 -1.46 13.91 8.52
N ALA A 71 -0.71 14.28 7.48
CA ALA A 71 0.73 14.00 7.34
C ALA A 71 1.57 14.91 8.24
N THR A 72 1.34 14.81 9.55
CA THR A 72 2.09 15.52 10.60
C THR A 72 3.15 14.59 11.22
N PRO A 73 4.30 15.12 11.66
CA PRO A 73 5.34 14.31 12.30
C PRO A 73 4.83 13.47 13.46
N GLU A 74 3.94 14.03 14.29
CA GLU A 74 3.39 13.38 15.48
C GLU A 74 2.53 12.17 15.09
N LYS A 75 1.57 12.36 14.16
CA LYS A 75 0.70 11.26 13.69
C LYS A 75 1.49 10.17 12.97
N LEU A 76 2.51 10.55 12.20
CA LEU A 76 3.37 9.60 11.50
C LEU A 76 4.19 8.76 12.48
N ALA A 77 4.77 9.41 13.51
CA ALA A 77 5.52 8.72 14.55
C ALA A 77 4.62 7.78 15.35
N GLU A 78 3.43 8.23 15.76
CA GLU A 78 2.46 7.40 16.49
C GLU A 78 2.05 6.17 15.67
N ALA A 79 1.69 6.36 14.40
CA ALA A 79 1.30 5.26 13.52
C ALA A 79 2.45 4.26 13.29
N ALA A 80 3.68 4.75 13.13
CA ALA A 80 4.85 3.89 12.97
C ALA A 80 5.18 3.12 14.26
N LEU A 81 5.17 3.80 15.41
CA LEU A 81 5.45 3.19 16.72
C LEU A 81 4.40 2.14 17.10
N LYS A 82 3.15 2.30 16.67
CA LYS A 82 2.12 1.27 16.88
C LYS A 82 2.54 -0.08 16.29
N PHE A 83 3.16 -0.11 15.11
CA PHE A 83 3.66 -1.35 14.52
C PHE A 83 4.84 -1.96 15.30
N ILE A 84 5.63 -1.14 15.97
CA ILE A 84 6.78 -1.59 16.77
C ILE A 84 6.30 -2.16 18.10
N HIS A 85 5.33 -1.51 18.74
CA HIS A 85 4.89 -1.87 20.09
C HIS A 85 3.78 -2.92 20.14
N ASP A 86 2.91 -2.96 19.13
CA ASP A 86 1.80 -3.91 19.05
C ASP A 86 2.12 -5.06 18.09
N THR A 87 2.62 -6.16 18.66
CA THR A 87 3.00 -7.36 17.91
C THR A 87 1.78 -8.06 17.30
N SER A 88 0.61 -7.97 17.92
CA SER A 88 -0.63 -8.55 17.39
C SER A 88 -1.07 -7.79 16.14
N TYR A 89 -1.11 -6.46 16.23
CA TYR A 89 -1.44 -5.61 15.09
C TYR A 89 -0.48 -5.83 13.91
N THR A 90 0.82 -5.94 14.18
CA THR A 90 1.81 -6.25 13.15
C THR A 90 1.64 -7.65 12.55
N ALA A 91 1.29 -8.66 13.36
CA ALA A 91 1.02 -10.01 12.87
C ALA A 91 -0.23 -10.05 11.96
N ASP A 92 -1.30 -9.36 12.34
CA ASP A 92 -2.52 -9.25 11.53
C ASP A 92 -2.23 -8.65 10.16
N ILE A 93 -1.43 -7.58 10.13
CA ILE A 93 -1.07 -6.88 8.89
C ILE A 93 -0.22 -7.79 7.97
N LYS A 94 0.72 -8.54 8.55
CA LYS A 94 1.50 -9.54 7.80
C LYS A 94 0.62 -10.65 7.25
N SER A 95 -0.40 -11.09 8.00
CA SER A 95 -1.38 -12.07 7.56
C SER A 95 -2.20 -11.56 6.37
N GLU A 96 -2.72 -10.33 6.46
CA GLU A 96 -3.47 -9.70 5.37
C GLU A 96 -2.62 -9.53 4.10
N PHE A 97 -1.36 -9.09 4.25
CA PHE A 97 -0.42 -9.00 3.13
C PHE A 97 -0.05 -10.35 2.52
N THR A 98 -0.05 -11.41 3.33
CA THR A 98 0.15 -12.78 2.84
C THR A 98 -1.05 -13.25 2.02
N LYS A 99 -2.28 -13.01 2.49
CA LYS A 99 -3.51 -13.30 1.73
C LYS A 99 -3.53 -12.55 0.40
N MET A 100 -3.22 -11.25 0.43
CA MET A 100 -3.14 -10.41 -0.75
C MET A 100 -2.12 -10.94 -1.76
N HIS A 101 -0.91 -11.31 -1.31
CA HIS A 101 0.11 -11.89 -2.17
C HIS A 101 -0.35 -13.17 -2.85
N HIS A 102 -0.98 -14.09 -2.12
CA HIS A 102 -1.52 -15.31 -2.71
C HIS A 102 -2.61 -15.01 -3.73
N SER A 103 -3.48 -14.03 -3.48
CA SER A 103 -4.51 -13.63 -4.45
C SER A 103 -3.92 -13.09 -5.75
N LEU A 104 -2.80 -12.35 -5.68
CA LEU A 104 -2.14 -11.75 -6.84
C LEU A 104 -1.25 -12.73 -7.61
N ARG A 105 -0.90 -13.88 -7.03
CA ARG A 105 -0.09 -14.91 -7.68
C ARG A 105 -0.95 -15.71 -8.66
N GLN A 106 -1.10 -15.17 -9.87
CA GLN A 106 -2.06 -15.64 -10.87
C GLN A 106 -1.40 -16.09 -12.20
N ASP A 107 -0.11 -16.43 -12.20
CA ASP A 107 0.65 -16.82 -13.40
C ASP A 107 0.38 -15.88 -14.59
N THR A 108 0.58 -14.57 -14.36
CA THR A 108 0.18 -13.49 -15.25
C THR A 108 0.68 -13.66 -16.68
N ALA A 109 1.90 -14.19 -16.86
CA ALA A 109 2.47 -14.44 -18.18
C ALA A 109 1.64 -15.47 -18.98
N GLU A 110 1.25 -16.58 -18.35
CA GLU A 110 0.45 -17.64 -18.99
C GLU A 110 -0.95 -17.13 -19.33
N LYS A 111 -1.59 -16.42 -18.39
CA LYS A 111 -2.91 -15.81 -18.62
C LYS A 111 -2.88 -14.80 -19.75
N ALA A 112 -1.87 -13.93 -19.77
CA ALA A 112 -1.71 -12.93 -20.82
C ALA A 112 -1.45 -13.61 -22.18
N ALA A 113 -0.54 -14.59 -22.24
CA ALA A 113 -0.25 -15.33 -23.45
C ALA A 113 -1.49 -16.04 -24.00
N THR A 114 -2.26 -16.70 -23.15
CA THR A 114 -3.52 -17.38 -23.52
C THR A 114 -4.50 -16.42 -24.18
N VAL A 115 -4.69 -15.22 -23.61
CA VAL A 115 -5.59 -14.21 -24.18
C VAL A 115 -5.04 -13.67 -25.49
N ILE A 116 -3.76 -13.29 -25.56
CA ILE A 116 -3.15 -12.75 -26.78
C ILE A 116 -3.24 -13.76 -27.95
N LEU A 117 -2.93 -15.03 -27.70
CA LEU A 117 -3.03 -16.10 -28.70
C LEU A 117 -4.45 -16.28 -29.24
N SER A 118 -5.49 -15.96 -28.46
CA SER A 118 -6.88 -16.02 -28.94
C SER A 118 -7.23 -14.97 -30.01
N TYR A 119 -6.48 -13.86 -30.05
CA TYR A 119 -6.67 -12.77 -31.03
C TYR A 119 -5.74 -12.86 -32.25
N LEU A 120 -4.80 -13.81 -32.26
CA LEU A 120 -3.87 -14.05 -33.38
C LEU A 120 -4.40 -15.10 -34.37
N LYS A 121 -5.66 -15.52 -34.22
CA LYS A 121 -6.36 -16.40 -35.17
C LYS A 121 -7.05 -15.60 -36.27
#